data_AF-A0A520KRC7-F1
#
_entry.id   AF-A0A520KRC7-F1
#
_cell.length_a   1.000
_cell.length_b   1.000
_cell.length_c   1.000
_cell.angle_alpha   90.00
_cell.angle_beta   90.00
_cell.angle_gamma   90.00
#
_symmetry.space_group_name_H-M   'P 1'
#
loop_
_entity.id
_entity.type
_entity.pdbx_description
1 polymer ?
#
loop_
_entity_poly.entity_id
_entity_poly.type
_entity_poly.pdbx_seq_one_letter_code
_entity_poly.pdbx_strand_id
1 'polypeptide(L)'
;MISKGRKGKKPIIAITFQLTRDNIEELSSVVKLAYELGVDEVIAPNVDYVPNREVEKMVVFSCSKADKNFLRKIEEAKKTAKELNIAFGSRSLEMLETPVCAEDPLESAFISVNGDVSPCVYLNLPTEGEKIERIFCGKEVRVNKVIFGNIAEKTFEDIWNSPRYREFRDHFHKRSVAWKGPVDIFNLSGEVPSLPEPCKTCYKAYSI
;
A
#
# COMPACT_ATOMS: atom_id res chain seq x y z
N MET A 1 6.15 -9.26 2.51
CA MET A 1 6.02 -9.39 3.97
C MET A 1 7.28 -8.82 4.59
N ILE A 2 7.14 -7.92 5.57
CA ILE A 2 8.25 -7.43 6.39
C ILE A 2 8.56 -8.50 7.44
N SER A 3 9.83 -8.82 7.64
CA SER A 3 10.23 -9.81 8.62
C SER A 3 9.94 -9.30 10.05
N LYS A 4 9.28 -10.13 10.87
CA LYS A 4 8.96 -9.74 12.26
C LYS A 4 10.14 -10.05 13.18
N GLY A 5 10.63 -9.03 13.89
CA GLY A 5 11.65 -9.21 14.93
C GLY A 5 11.18 -10.13 16.06
N ARG A 6 12.13 -10.77 16.74
CA ARG A 6 11.87 -11.61 17.92
C ARG A 6 12.64 -11.08 19.13
N LYS A 7 11.99 -11.03 20.29
CA LYS A 7 12.61 -10.60 21.56
C LYS A 7 13.85 -11.44 21.85
N GLY A 8 14.97 -10.79 22.20
CA GLY A 8 16.24 -11.46 22.51
C GLY A 8 17.06 -11.90 21.29
N LYS A 9 16.67 -11.52 20.06
CA LYS A 9 17.47 -11.68 18.85
C LYS A 9 17.99 -10.32 18.38
N LYS A 10 19.00 -10.33 17.49
CA LYS A 10 19.49 -9.12 16.83
C LYS A 10 18.35 -8.41 16.08
N PRO A 11 18.37 -7.07 15.97
CA PRO A 11 17.38 -6.35 15.16
C PRO A 11 17.45 -6.84 13.72
N ILE A 12 16.29 -6.86 13.07
CA ILE A 12 16.17 -7.04 11.62
C ILE A 12 16.37 -5.67 10.99
N ILE A 13 17.31 -5.57 10.05
CA ILE A 13 17.56 -4.35 9.30
C ILE A 13 16.97 -4.52 7.90
N ALA A 14 16.19 -3.52 7.48
CA ALA A 14 15.53 -3.49 6.19
C ALA A 14 15.95 -2.24 5.40
N ILE A 15 16.25 -2.39 4.11
CA ILE A 15 16.34 -1.27 3.18
C ILE A 15 15.00 -1.15 2.45
N THR A 16 14.33 -0.01 2.61
CA THR A 16 13.17 0.33 1.78
C THR A 16 13.61 1.23 0.64
N PHE A 17 13.46 0.76 -0.60
CA PHE A 17 13.88 1.44 -1.82
C PHE A 17 12.67 1.82 -2.66
N GLN A 18 12.25 3.08 -2.54
CA GLN A 18 11.09 3.62 -3.22
C GLN A 18 11.30 3.64 -4.73
N LEU A 19 10.51 2.85 -5.47
CA LEU A 19 10.70 2.68 -6.92
C LEU A 19 10.20 3.89 -7.71
N THR A 20 11.08 4.42 -8.55
CA THR A 20 10.80 5.47 -9.52
C THR A 20 11.38 5.09 -10.88
N ARG A 21 10.92 5.77 -11.94
CA ARG A 21 11.49 5.58 -13.29
C ARG A 21 12.98 5.88 -13.35
N ASP A 22 13.46 6.80 -12.53
CA ASP A 22 14.85 7.25 -12.54
C ASP A 22 15.78 6.27 -11.82
N ASN A 23 15.27 5.45 -10.89
CA ASN A 23 16.09 4.61 -10.02
C ASN A 23 15.87 3.10 -10.16
N ILE A 24 14.84 2.66 -10.89
CA ILE A 24 14.52 1.22 -11.01
C ILE A 24 15.65 0.40 -11.64
N GLU A 25 16.49 1.03 -12.46
CA GLU A 25 17.68 0.40 -13.05
C GLU A 25 18.71 -0.03 -11.99
N GLU A 26 18.71 0.61 -10.82
CA GLU A 26 19.67 0.36 -9.73
C GLU A 26 19.21 -0.74 -8.76
N LEU A 27 17.99 -1.26 -8.92
CA LEU A 27 17.35 -2.13 -7.92
C LEU A 27 18.18 -3.37 -7.59
N SER A 28 18.78 -4.03 -8.60
CA SER A 28 19.66 -5.18 -8.37
C SER A 28 20.95 -4.79 -7.62
N SER A 29 21.45 -3.57 -7.83
CA SER A 29 22.62 -3.05 -7.11
C SER A 29 22.28 -2.76 -5.64
N VAL A 30 21.06 -2.30 -5.34
CA VAL A 30 20.58 -2.13 -3.96
C VAL A 30 20.52 -3.47 -3.22
N VAL A 31 20.12 -4.54 -3.90
CA VAL A 31 20.15 -5.90 -3.33
C VAL A 31 21.57 -6.36 -3.02
N LYS A 32 22.53 -6.09 -3.90
CA LYS A 32 23.97 -6.39 -3.66
C LYS A 32 24.50 -5.58 -2.48
N LEU A 33 24.17 -4.29 -2.42
CA LEU A 33 24.55 -3.42 -1.31
C LEU A 33 23.98 -3.94 0.02
N ALA A 34 22.73 -4.39 0.05
CA ALA A 34 22.13 -4.98 1.24
C ALA A 34 22.93 -6.19 1.74
N TYR A 35 23.36 -7.07 0.84
CA TYR A 35 24.23 -8.19 1.17
C TYR A 35 25.58 -7.75 1.73
N GLU A 36 26.26 -6.80 1.07
CA GLU A 36 27.56 -6.27 1.51
C GLU A 36 27.49 -5.62 2.91
N LEU A 37 26.37 -4.96 3.22
CA LEU A 37 26.12 -4.33 4.51
C LEU A 37 25.60 -5.29 5.59
N GLY A 38 25.30 -6.55 5.24
CA GLY A 38 24.71 -7.52 6.17
C GLY A 38 23.26 -7.19 6.59
N VAL A 39 22.52 -6.49 5.73
CA VAL A 39 21.09 -6.17 5.89
C VAL A 39 20.25 -7.42 5.64
N ASP A 40 19.17 -7.59 6.39
CA ASP A 40 18.36 -8.82 6.35
C ASP A 40 17.34 -8.81 5.19
N GLU A 41 16.81 -7.65 4.82
CA GLU A 41 15.76 -7.54 3.80
C GLU A 41 15.78 -6.25 2.97
N VAL A 42 15.28 -6.37 1.73
CA VAL A 42 15.04 -5.24 0.81
C VAL A 42 13.56 -5.22 0.42
N ILE A 43 12.93 -4.06 0.58
CA ILE A 43 11.53 -3.83 0.23
C ILE A 43 11.49 -2.72 -0.82
N ALA A 44 10.86 -2.99 -1.96
CA ALA A 44 10.77 -2.07 -3.08
C ALA A 44 9.30 -1.67 -3.35
N PRO A 45 8.74 -0.73 -2.58
CA PRO A 45 7.39 -0.23 -2.79
C PRO A 45 7.31 0.71 -4.00
N ASN A 46 6.13 0.80 -4.60
CA ASN A 46 5.80 1.81 -5.61
C ASN A 46 5.54 3.17 -4.98
N VAL A 47 5.69 4.26 -5.74
CA VAL A 47 5.16 5.59 -5.40
C VAL A 47 3.64 5.59 -5.59
N ASP A 48 2.92 5.00 -4.63
CA ASP A 48 1.49 4.70 -4.67
C ASP A 48 0.59 5.84 -4.15
N TYR A 49 1.18 6.99 -3.79
CA TYR A 49 0.46 8.25 -3.60
C TYR A 49 0.98 9.30 -4.58
N VAL A 50 0.09 9.77 -5.46
CA VAL A 50 0.44 10.67 -6.57
C VAL A 50 -0.30 11.99 -6.38
N PRO A 51 0.26 12.99 -5.67
CA PRO A 51 -0.43 14.26 -5.41
C PRO A 51 -0.54 15.17 -6.64
N ASN A 52 0.39 15.04 -7.59
CA ASN A 52 0.51 15.97 -8.71
C ASN A 52 1.18 15.30 -9.92
N ARG A 53 1.22 16.03 -11.04
CA ARG A 53 1.75 15.56 -12.33
C ARG A 53 3.25 15.28 -12.32
N GLU A 54 4.02 15.97 -11.47
CA GLU A 54 5.47 15.70 -11.36
C GLU A 54 5.70 14.33 -10.70
N VAL A 55 4.93 14.01 -9.66
CA VAL A 55 4.98 12.67 -9.05
C VAL A 55 4.46 11.59 -10.01
N GLU A 56 3.43 11.89 -10.80
CA GLU A 56 2.91 10.95 -11.80
C GLU A 56 3.97 10.55 -12.84
N LYS A 57 4.87 11.47 -13.22
CA LYS A 57 5.96 11.15 -14.17
C LYS A 57 6.97 10.17 -13.59
N MET A 58 7.09 10.06 -12.26
CA MET A 58 8.06 9.20 -11.58
C MET A 58 7.57 7.76 -11.39
N VAL A 59 6.26 7.48 -11.49
CA VAL A 59 5.71 6.16 -11.14
C VAL A 59 6.11 5.06 -12.15
N VAL A 60 6.42 3.88 -11.65
CA VAL A 60 6.83 2.71 -12.46
C VAL A 60 5.67 1.76 -12.80
N PHE A 61 4.55 1.86 -12.07
CA PHE A 61 3.36 1.04 -12.31
C PHE A 61 2.43 1.66 -13.35
N SER A 62 1.44 0.89 -13.80
CA SER A 62 0.45 1.28 -14.79
C SER A 62 -0.96 0.82 -14.39
N CYS A 63 -1.96 1.65 -14.68
CA CYS A 63 -3.37 1.30 -14.51
C CYS A 63 -3.88 0.29 -15.55
N SER A 64 -3.11 0.03 -16.61
CA SER A 64 -3.50 -0.88 -17.69
C SER A 64 -2.48 -2.00 -17.85
N LYS A 65 -1.32 -1.69 -18.42
CA LYS A 65 -0.25 -2.64 -18.70
C LYS A 65 1.08 -2.06 -18.29
N ALA A 66 1.87 -2.83 -17.53
CA ALA A 66 3.17 -2.39 -17.07
C ALA A 66 4.20 -2.38 -18.19
N ASP A 67 5.22 -1.53 -18.03
CA ASP A 67 6.39 -1.56 -18.91
C ASP A 67 7.17 -2.88 -18.70
N LYS A 68 7.40 -3.60 -19.80
CA LYS A 68 8.14 -4.87 -19.78
C LYS A 68 9.58 -4.70 -19.28
N ASN A 69 10.20 -3.55 -19.50
CA ASN A 69 11.53 -3.26 -18.99
C ASN A 69 11.52 -3.17 -17.47
N PHE A 70 10.56 -2.44 -16.88
CA PHE A 70 10.43 -2.34 -15.43
C PHE A 70 10.12 -3.70 -14.79
N LEU A 71 9.23 -4.50 -15.39
CA LEU A 71 8.97 -5.88 -14.95
C LEU A 71 10.25 -6.73 -14.96
N ARG A 72 11.06 -6.61 -16.02
CA ARG A 72 12.35 -7.30 -16.11
C ARG A 72 13.32 -6.86 -15.01
N LYS A 73 13.37 -5.57 -14.65
CA LYS A 73 14.23 -5.07 -13.57
C LYS A 73 13.83 -5.60 -12.20
N ILE A 74 12.53 -5.71 -11.93
CA ILE A 74 12.03 -6.39 -10.73
C ILE A 74 12.49 -7.85 -10.69
N GLU A 75 12.41 -8.56 -11.82
CA GLU A 75 12.80 -9.98 -11.89
C GLU A 75 14.32 -10.18 -11.75
N GLU A 76 15.13 -9.31 -12.36
CA GLU A 76 16.59 -9.29 -12.18
C GLU A 76 16.97 -9.10 -10.70
N ALA A 77 16.28 -8.21 -10.00
CA ALA A 77 16.51 -7.98 -8.57
C ALA A 77 16.06 -9.17 -7.71
N LYS A 78 14.91 -9.80 -8.01
CA LYS A 78 14.46 -11.04 -7.34
C LYS A 78 15.47 -12.17 -7.49
N LYS A 79 16.00 -12.36 -8.71
CA LYS A 79 17.03 -13.36 -8.98
C LYS A 79 18.29 -13.07 -8.16
N THR A 80 18.77 -11.83 -8.18
CA THR A 80 19.93 -11.39 -7.40
C THR A 80 19.72 -11.65 -5.90
N ALA A 81 18.53 -11.34 -5.37
CA ALA A 81 18.20 -11.54 -3.96
C ALA A 81 18.21 -13.02 -3.58
N LYS A 82 17.68 -13.89 -4.46
CA LYS A 82 17.72 -15.34 -4.26
C LYS A 82 19.14 -15.89 -4.25
N GLU A 83 20.00 -15.42 -5.16
CA GLU A 83 21.41 -15.82 -5.24
C GLU A 83 22.22 -15.40 -4.01
N LEU A 84 21.93 -14.21 -3.46
CA LEU A 84 22.61 -13.66 -2.28
C LEU A 84 21.92 -14.01 -0.94
N ASN A 85 20.84 -14.77 -0.97
CA ASN A 85 20.01 -15.11 0.19
C ASN A 85 19.52 -13.87 0.98
N ILE A 86 19.09 -12.84 0.26
CA ILE A 86 18.45 -11.63 0.80
C ILE A 86 16.94 -11.77 0.70
N ALA A 87 16.21 -11.48 1.77
CA ALA A 87 14.75 -11.40 1.71
C ALA A 87 14.35 -10.20 0.85
N PHE A 88 13.56 -10.43 -0.19
CA PHE A 88 13.16 -9.37 -1.13
C PHE A 88 11.65 -9.33 -1.33
N GLY A 89 11.08 -8.12 -1.25
CA GLY A 89 9.68 -7.86 -1.53
C GLY A 89 9.51 -6.68 -2.49
N SER A 90 8.63 -6.82 -3.47
CA SER A 90 8.21 -5.73 -4.37
C SER A 90 6.70 -5.77 -4.54
N ARG A 91 6.12 -4.66 -5.02
CA ARG A 91 4.68 -4.56 -5.32
C ARG A 91 4.40 -4.77 -6.80
N SER A 92 3.13 -4.99 -7.13
CA SER A 92 2.73 -5.17 -8.52
C SER A 92 2.99 -3.88 -9.29
N LEU A 93 3.43 -3.99 -10.54
CA LEU A 93 3.47 -2.85 -11.47
C LEU A 93 2.17 -2.75 -12.28
N GLU A 94 1.27 -3.73 -12.14
CA GLU A 94 -0.01 -3.79 -12.83
C GLU A 94 -1.15 -3.74 -11.83
N MET A 95 -2.12 -2.88 -12.12
CA MET A 95 -3.23 -2.60 -11.23
C MET A 95 -4.22 -3.75 -11.22
N LEU A 96 -4.42 -4.35 -10.05
CA LEU A 96 -5.43 -5.39 -9.80
C LEU A 96 -6.13 -5.09 -8.49
N GLU A 97 -7.46 -4.93 -8.52
CA GLU A 97 -8.23 -4.69 -7.30
C GLU A 97 -7.97 -5.79 -6.26
N THR A 98 -7.87 -5.40 -4.99
CA THR A 98 -7.63 -6.29 -3.87
C THR A 98 -8.84 -6.27 -2.93
N PRO A 99 -9.15 -7.40 -2.26
CA PRO A 99 -10.27 -7.45 -1.31
C PRO A 99 -10.08 -6.46 -0.16
N VAL A 100 -8.85 -6.40 0.34
CA VAL A 100 -8.36 -5.53 1.41
C VAL A 100 -7.06 -4.90 0.91
N CYS A 101 -6.94 -3.58 1.07
CA CYS A 101 -5.76 -2.86 0.63
C CYS A 101 -4.54 -3.17 1.51
N ALA A 102 -3.34 -2.84 1.02
CA ALA A 102 -2.10 -3.17 1.72
C ALA A 102 -1.85 -2.44 3.05
N GLU A 103 -2.63 -1.39 3.37
CA GLU A 103 -2.61 -0.78 4.72
C GLU A 103 -3.35 -1.64 5.74
N ASP A 104 -4.16 -2.59 5.28
CA ASP A 104 -4.95 -3.51 6.11
C ASP A 104 -5.84 -2.79 7.15
N PRO A 105 -6.88 -2.05 6.71
CA PRO A 105 -7.76 -1.29 7.59
C PRO A 105 -8.58 -2.16 8.56
N LEU A 106 -8.52 -3.50 8.42
CA LEU A 106 -9.16 -4.43 9.37
C LEU A 106 -8.36 -4.50 10.68
N GLU A 107 -7.04 -4.50 10.57
CA GLU A 107 -6.10 -4.75 11.67
C GLU A 107 -5.21 -3.53 11.99
N SER A 108 -5.34 -2.44 11.23
CA SER A 108 -4.53 -1.23 11.39
C SER A 108 -5.36 0.05 11.52
N ALA A 109 -4.74 1.04 12.16
CA ALA A 109 -5.23 2.40 12.26
C ALA A 109 -4.06 3.37 12.06
N PHE A 110 -4.38 4.55 11.53
CA PHE A 110 -3.47 5.69 11.49
C PHE A 110 -3.90 6.72 12.53
N ILE A 111 -2.96 7.19 13.35
CA ILE A 111 -3.16 8.27 14.31
C ILE A 111 -2.27 9.44 13.88
N SER A 112 -2.88 10.58 13.57
CA SER A 112 -2.15 11.79 13.16
C SER A 112 -1.41 12.42 14.35
N VAL A 113 -0.50 13.35 14.08
CA VAL A 113 0.17 14.14 15.13
C VAL A 113 -0.80 14.96 15.98
N ASN A 114 -1.98 15.29 15.45
CA ASN A 114 -3.04 16.00 16.17
C ASN A 114 -3.92 15.04 16.99
N GLY A 115 -3.67 13.73 16.95
CA GLY A 115 -4.46 12.72 17.63
C GLY A 115 -5.66 12.18 16.84
N ASP A 116 -5.85 12.62 15.60
CA ASP A 116 -6.97 12.15 14.77
C ASP A 116 -6.77 10.69 14.36
N VAL A 117 -7.79 9.87 14.58
CA VAL A 117 -7.80 8.45 14.23
C VAL A 117 -8.50 8.24 12.90
N SER A 118 -7.80 7.60 11.98
CA SER A 118 -8.20 7.35 10.59
C SER A 118 -7.88 5.92 10.19
N PRO A 119 -8.54 5.37 9.15
CA PRO A 119 -8.34 3.98 8.77
C PRO A 119 -7.00 3.73 8.05
N CYS A 120 -6.40 4.76 7.47
CA CYS A 120 -5.05 4.72 6.92
C CYS A 120 -4.50 6.13 6.70
N VAL A 121 -3.20 6.22 6.48
CA VAL A 121 -2.50 7.49 6.24
C VAL A 121 -3.03 8.24 5.00
N TYR A 122 -3.44 7.54 3.94
CA TYR A 122 -3.94 8.17 2.70
C TYR A 122 -5.34 8.76 2.79
N LEU A 123 -6.02 8.54 3.90
CA LEU A 123 -7.31 9.16 4.20
C LEU A 123 -7.21 10.27 5.23
N ASN A 124 -6.01 10.57 5.74
CA ASN A 124 -5.76 11.70 6.61
C ASN A 124 -4.32 12.21 6.48
N LEU A 125 -3.93 12.53 5.24
CA LEU A 125 -2.64 13.16 5.00
C LEU A 125 -2.60 14.55 5.66
N PRO A 126 -1.41 14.99 6.11
CA PRO A 126 -1.23 16.29 6.75
C PRO A 126 -1.23 17.44 5.73
N THR A 127 -2.23 17.49 4.85
CA THR A 127 -2.47 18.59 3.91
C THR A 127 -3.33 19.66 4.56
N GLU A 128 -3.23 20.89 4.08
CA GLU A 128 -4.16 21.96 4.44
C GLU A 128 -5.57 21.63 3.92
N GLY A 129 -6.59 22.00 4.71
CA GLY A 129 -7.99 21.78 4.37
C GLY A 129 -8.53 20.37 4.65
N GLU A 130 -9.82 20.20 4.32
CA GLU A 130 -10.58 18.98 4.55
C GLU A 130 -10.43 17.94 3.42
N LYS A 131 -9.83 18.33 2.30
CA LYS A 131 -9.70 17.51 1.09
C LYS A 131 -8.23 17.19 0.80
N ILE A 132 -8.02 15.99 0.29
CA ILE A 132 -6.74 15.44 -0.12
C ILE A 132 -6.74 15.35 -1.65
N GLU A 133 -5.73 15.92 -2.29
CA GLU A 133 -5.57 15.90 -3.75
C GLU A 133 -4.70 14.73 -4.19
N ARG A 134 -5.15 14.00 -5.22
CA ARG A 134 -4.35 12.94 -5.84
C ARG A 134 -4.76 12.70 -7.29
N ILE A 135 -3.86 12.09 -8.04
CA ILE A 135 -4.06 11.65 -9.40
C ILE A 135 -4.26 10.13 -9.40
N PHE A 136 -5.39 9.70 -9.96
CA PHE A 136 -5.73 8.30 -10.14
C PHE A 136 -5.95 8.01 -11.63
N CYS A 137 -5.08 7.19 -12.21
CA CYS A 137 -5.07 6.84 -13.63
C CYS A 137 -5.20 8.05 -14.56
N GLY A 138 -4.34 9.06 -14.37
CA GLY A 138 -4.33 10.28 -15.19
C GLY A 138 -5.36 11.34 -14.80
N LYS A 139 -6.29 11.06 -13.88
CA LYS A 139 -7.36 11.98 -13.47
C LYS A 139 -7.07 12.58 -12.11
N GLU A 140 -7.20 13.89 -12.00
CA GLU A 140 -7.14 14.61 -10.72
C GLU A 140 -8.43 14.37 -9.93
N VAL A 141 -8.28 14.00 -8.67
CA VAL A 141 -9.37 13.66 -7.75
C VAL A 141 -9.12 14.34 -6.42
N ARG A 142 -10.21 14.80 -5.80
CA ARG A 142 -10.20 15.32 -4.43
C ARG A 142 -11.05 14.42 -3.55
N VAL A 143 -10.48 13.93 -2.46
CA VAL A 143 -11.19 13.08 -1.49
C VAL A 143 -11.23 13.74 -0.13
N ASN A 144 -12.36 13.63 0.57
CA ASN A 144 -12.47 14.14 1.94
C ASN A 144 -11.61 13.30 2.88
N LYS A 145 -11.02 13.95 3.89
CA LYS A 145 -10.39 13.26 5.00
C LYS A 145 -11.40 12.38 5.72
N VAL A 146 -10.97 11.20 6.16
CA VAL A 146 -11.80 10.25 6.91
C VAL A 146 -11.25 10.14 8.32
N ILE A 147 -11.92 10.80 9.26
CA ILE A 147 -11.57 10.83 10.68
C ILE A 147 -12.74 10.22 11.47
N PHE A 148 -12.43 9.28 12.35
CA PHE A 148 -13.40 8.58 13.19
C PHE A 148 -13.46 9.12 14.62
N GLY A 149 -12.45 9.86 15.06
CA GLY A 149 -12.39 10.52 16.36
C GLY A 149 -10.98 11.04 16.65
N ASN A 150 -10.81 11.65 17.83
CA ASN A 150 -9.51 12.16 18.28
C ASN A 150 -9.16 11.59 19.67
N ILE A 151 -7.94 11.10 19.84
CA ILE A 151 -7.49 10.46 21.09
C ILE A 151 -7.37 11.41 22.28
N ALA A 152 -7.35 12.73 22.06
CA ALA A 152 -7.43 13.71 23.13
C ALA A 152 -8.85 13.83 23.72
N GLU A 153 -9.88 13.36 23.01
CA GLU A 153 -11.28 13.45 23.41
C GLU A 153 -11.86 12.11 23.88
N LYS A 154 -11.45 11.00 23.26
CA LYS A 154 -11.97 9.65 23.52
C LYS A 154 -10.83 8.64 23.55
N THR A 155 -11.02 7.51 24.22
CA THR A 155 -10.03 6.43 24.18
C THR A 155 -9.93 5.86 22.75
N PHE A 156 -8.77 5.31 22.39
CA PHE A 156 -8.62 4.63 21.12
C PHE A 156 -9.63 3.49 20.95
N GLU A 157 -9.91 2.76 22.03
CA GLU A 157 -10.88 1.66 22.04
C GLU A 157 -12.30 2.15 21.70
N ASP A 158 -12.74 3.28 22.28
CA ASP A 158 -14.05 3.87 21.98
C ASP A 158 -14.16 4.30 20.52
N ILE A 159 -13.09 4.90 19.98
CA ILE A 159 -13.05 5.33 18.57
C ILE A 159 -13.03 4.12 17.64
N TRP A 160 -12.18 3.14 17.93
CA TRP A 160 -12.06 1.89 17.18
C TRP A 160 -13.39 1.15 17.12
N ASN A 161 -14.12 1.06 18.24
CA ASN A 161 -15.40 0.37 18.34
C ASN A 161 -16.62 1.24 18.00
N SER A 162 -16.42 2.50 17.61
CA SER A 162 -17.51 3.37 17.17
C SER A 162 -18.29 2.74 15.99
N PRO A 163 -19.62 2.93 15.91
CA PRO A 163 -20.43 2.34 14.84
C PRO A 163 -19.89 2.66 13.43
N ARG A 164 -19.49 3.92 13.19
CA ARG A 164 -18.98 4.38 11.89
C ARG A 164 -17.65 3.71 11.50
N TYR A 165 -16.74 3.50 12.45
CA TYR A 165 -15.46 2.84 12.16
C TYR A 165 -15.64 1.33 11.99
N ARG A 166 -16.48 0.70 12.81
CA ARG A 166 -16.85 -0.72 12.61
C ARG A 166 -17.48 -0.96 11.25
N GLU A 167 -18.42 -0.11 10.82
CA GLU A 167 -19.03 -0.22 9.49
C GLU A 167 -17.99 -0.16 8.36
N PHE A 168 -17.01 0.75 8.46
CA PHE A 168 -15.92 0.84 7.48
C PHE A 168 -15.09 -0.45 7.42
N ARG A 169 -14.75 -1.04 8.57
CA ARG A 169 -14.00 -2.31 8.63
C ARG A 169 -14.84 -3.50 8.18
N ASP A 170 -16.09 -3.58 8.60
CA ASP A 170 -17.04 -4.62 8.18
C ASP A 170 -17.23 -4.64 6.66
N HIS A 171 -17.16 -3.48 6.02
CA HIS A 171 -17.19 -3.38 4.56
C HIS A 171 -16.01 -4.09 3.89
N PHE A 172 -14.79 -3.89 4.40
CA PHE A 172 -13.60 -4.63 3.93
C PHE A 172 -13.65 -6.11 4.30
N HIS A 173 -14.20 -6.46 5.46
CA HIS A 173 -14.37 -7.85 5.86
C HIS A 173 -15.29 -8.60 4.89
N LYS A 174 -16.46 -8.02 4.56
CA LYS A 174 -17.39 -8.56 3.56
C LYS A 174 -16.73 -8.74 2.19
N ARG A 175 -15.93 -7.75 1.76
CA ARG A 175 -15.12 -7.86 0.53
C ARG A 175 -14.15 -9.03 0.58
N SER A 176 -13.42 -9.19 1.69
CA SER A 176 -12.49 -10.30 1.88
C SER A 176 -13.16 -11.68 1.85
N VAL A 177 -14.34 -11.81 2.44
CA VAL A 177 -15.10 -13.07 2.45
C VAL A 177 -15.66 -13.38 1.05
N ALA A 178 -16.11 -12.36 0.31
CA ALA A 178 -16.66 -12.52 -1.04
C ALA A 178 -15.60 -12.76 -2.12
N TRP A 179 -14.32 -12.53 -1.83
CA TRP A 179 -13.26 -12.55 -2.83
C TRP A 179 -12.83 -13.99 -3.20
N LYS A 180 -13.13 -14.40 -4.42
CA LYS A 180 -12.79 -15.73 -4.96
C LYS A 180 -11.53 -15.76 -5.85
N GLY A 181 -10.80 -14.64 -5.94
CA GLY A 181 -9.59 -14.51 -6.75
C GLY A 181 -9.81 -13.73 -8.06
N PRO A 182 -8.73 -13.49 -8.84
CA PRO A 182 -8.77 -12.63 -10.03
C PRO A 182 -9.43 -13.25 -11.27
N VAL A 183 -9.75 -14.54 -11.25
CA VAL A 183 -10.37 -15.26 -12.38
C VAL A 183 -11.46 -16.16 -11.84
N ASP A 184 -12.70 -15.70 -11.84
CA ASP A 184 -13.86 -16.58 -11.63
C ASP A 184 -14.81 -16.44 -12.82
N ILE A 185 -14.46 -17.12 -13.92
CA ILE A 185 -15.25 -17.16 -15.18
C ILE A 185 -16.55 -17.96 -14.99
N PHE A 186 -16.73 -18.67 -13.87
CA PHE A 186 -17.82 -19.63 -13.68
C PHE A 186 -18.71 -19.45 -12.45
N ASN A 187 -18.51 -18.44 -11.60
CA ASN A 187 -19.39 -18.21 -10.45
C ASN A 187 -20.18 -16.90 -10.53
N LEU A 188 -21.38 -16.99 -11.09
CA LEU A 188 -22.50 -16.11 -10.76
C LEU A 188 -23.01 -16.47 -9.34
N SER A 189 -22.32 -16.03 -8.29
CA SER A 189 -22.92 -15.94 -6.93
C SER A 189 -22.01 -15.17 -5.97
N GLY A 190 -22.36 -13.90 -5.78
CA GLY A 190 -21.79 -12.95 -4.82
C GLY A 190 -20.95 -11.88 -5.48
N GLU A 191 -21.54 -10.75 -5.90
CA GLU A 191 -20.76 -9.58 -6.31
C GLU A 191 -19.90 -9.11 -5.12
N VAL A 192 -18.58 -9.02 -5.31
CA VAL A 192 -17.69 -8.42 -4.32
C VAL A 192 -18.19 -6.98 -4.09
N PRO A 193 -18.56 -6.58 -2.86
CA PRO A 193 -19.03 -5.23 -2.59
C PRO A 193 -18.03 -4.20 -3.10
N SER A 194 -18.45 -3.13 -3.78
CA SER A 194 -17.52 -2.12 -4.31
C SER A 194 -16.61 -1.53 -3.21
N LEU A 195 -15.41 -1.03 -3.55
CA LEU A 195 -14.56 -0.35 -2.57
C LEU A 195 -15.30 0.82 -1.90
N PRO A 196 -15.01 1.15 -0.62
CA PRO A 196 -15.49 2.40 -0.03
C PRO A 196 -15.15 3.59 -0.94
N GLU A 197 -16.03 4.57 -1.03
CA GLU A 197 -15.90 5.69 -1.98
C GLU A 197 -14.50 6.36 -1.96
N PRO A 198 -13.92 6.73 -0.79
CA PRO A 198 -12.60 7.36 -0.77
C PRO A 198 -11.45 6.36 -1.05
N CYS A 199 -11.72 5.06 -1.18
CA CYS A 199 -10.73 4.03 -1.52
C CYS A 199 -10.73 3.68 -3.01
N LYS A 200 -11.81 3.96 -3.76
CA LYS A 200 -11.94 3.68 -5.20
C LYS A 200 -10.88 4.36 -6.07
N THR A 201 -10.27 5.43 -5.58
CA THR A 201 -9.24 6.19 -6.31
C THR A 201 -7.89 6.15 -5.58
N CYS A 202 -7.62 5.08 -4.83
CA CYS A 202 -6.39 4.87 -4.05
C CYS A 202 -5.63 3.66 -4.60
N TYR A 203 -4.40 3.83 -5.07
CA TYR A 203 -3.63 2.73 -5.67
C TYR A 203 -3.36 1.55 -4.72
N LYS A 204 -3.30 1.79 -3.40
CA LYS A 204 -3.17 0.71 -2.40
C LYS A 204 -4.31 -0.30 -2.41
N ALA A 205 -5.50 0.10 -2.90
CA ALA A 205 -6.62 -0.81 -3.10
C ALA A 205 -6.45 -1.73 -4.32
N TYR A 206 -5.39 -1.52 -5.12
CA TYR A 206 -5.18 -2.18 -6.40
C TYR A 206 -3.83 -2.88 -6.58
N SER A 207 -3.30 -3.54 -5.54
CA SER A 207 -2.06 -4.34 -5.53
C SER A 207 -0.75 -3.57 -5.80
N ILE A 208 -0.85 -2.28 -6.13
CA ILE A 208 0.26 -1.33 -6.23
C ILE A 208 0.88 -1.09 -4.85
#